data_AF-W6N2L7-F1
#
_entry.id   AF-W6N2L7-F1
#
_cell.length_a   1.000
_cell.length_b   1.000
_cell.length_c   1.000
_cell.angle_alpha   90.00
_cell.angle_beta   90.00
_cell.angle_gamma   90.00
#
_symmetry.space_group_name_H-M   'P 1'
#
loop_
_entity.id
_entity.type
_entity.pdbx_description
1 polymer ?
#
loop_
_entity_poly.entity_id
_entity_poly.type
_entity_poly.pdbx_seq_one_letter_code
_entity_poly.pdbx_strand_id
1 'polypeptide(L)'
;MRKNYRMKKTISVKMFISELGEKFSEHVKDRLMDLDIRCVLGRKDKNYIVDVKHVEHIKYACNESDNSKVTEKEYVYGEFITIQGVLYFSKEFIKTPYVMQSDVANKIYDSLTSEEFVFNKNNEEDENENEDENKSEEVILKKVDDTNIDFIIDSILEVCPNVSQKYLDIVKEMTSHAEIKKNNTFHVSTY
;
A
#
# COMPACT_ATOMS: atom_id res chain seq x y z
N MET A 1 17.84 25.93 -2.66
CA MET A 1 17.57 25.07 -3.83
C MET A 1 16.69 23.90 -3.36
N ARG A 2 15.35 24.01 -3.52
CA ARG A 2 14.43 22.89 -3.24
C ARG A 2 14.76 21.77 -4.24
N LYS A 3 15.24 20.64 -3.75
CA LYS A 3 15.40 19.45 -4.60
C LYS A 3 13.99 18.98 -4.96
N ASN A 4 13.63 19.04 -6.24
CA ASN A 4 12.41 18.41 -6.75
C ASN A 4 12.59 16.89 -6.65
N TYR A 5 12.32 16.33 -5.47
CA TYR A 5 12.25 14.88 -5.31
C TYR A 5 10.98 14.40 -5.99
N ARG A 6 11.14 13.74 -7.15
CA ARG A 6 10.05 13.02 -7.80
C ARG A 6 9.55 11.97 -6.81
N MET A 7 8.28 12.07 -6.41
CA MET A 7 7.64 11.11 -5.52
C MET A 7 7.82 9.70 -6.07
N LYS A 8 8.29 8.78 -5.22
CA LYS A 8 8.41 7.37 -5.58
C LYS A 8 7.00 6.77 -5.70
N LYS A 9 6.64 6.29 -6.89
CA LYS A 9 5.32 5.67 -7.13
C LYS A 9 5.11 4.37 -6.35
N THR A 10 6.19 3.70 -5.97
CA THR A 10 6.15 2.43 -5.24
C THR A 10 7.12 2.51 -4.07
N ILE A 11 6.66 2.12 -2.88
CA ILE A 11 7.43 2.13 -1.63
C ILE A 11 7.28 0.79 -0.90
N SER A 12 8.27 0.43 -0.09
CA SER A 12 8.16 -0.70 0.83
C SER A 12 7.30 -0.35 2.04
N VAL A 13 6.84 -1.36 2.77
CA VAL A 13 6.05 -1.14 3.99
C VAL A 13 6.90 -0.47 5.06
N LYS A 14 8.17 -0.86 5.15
CA LYS A 14 9.15 -0.19 6.03
C LYS A 14 9.26 1.31 5.76
N MET A 15 9.29 1.73 4.49
CA MET A 15 9.35 3.15 4.13
C MET A 15 8.05 3.87 4.49
N PHE A 16 6.91 3.23 4.24
CA PHE A 16 5.59 3.76 4.62
C PHE A 16 5.50 4.03 6.12
N ILE A 17 5.86 3.06 6.96
CA ILE A 17 5.88 3.21 8.42
C ILE A 17 6.84 4.33 8.84
N SER A 18 8.03 4.40 8.24
CA SER A 18 9.01 5.44 8.56
C SER A 18 8.55 6.85 8.20
N GLU A 19 7.73 7.01 7.16
CA GLU A 19 7.28 8.32 6.68
C GLU A 19 5.97 8.78 7.33
N LEU A 20 5.03 7.85 7.57
CA LEU A 20 3.66 8.17 7.95
C LEU A 20 3.22 7.52 9.28
N GLY A 21 4.00 6.56 9.78
CA GLY A 21 3.63 5.73 10.91
C GLY A 21 4.11 6.21 12.28
N GLU A 22 4.56 7.46 12.42
CA GLU A 22 5.08 7.98 13.70
C GLU A 22 4.10 7.73 14.86
N LYS A 23 2.80 7.98 14.63
CA LYS A 23 1.74 7.82 15.63
C LYS A 23 1.08 6.43 15.65
N PHE A 24 1.52 5.49 14.80
CA PHE A 24 0.99 4.13 14.84
C PHE A 24 1.49 3.45 16.12
N SER A 25 0.64 2.61 16.71
CA SER A 25 1.06 1.71 17.78
C SER A 25 2.13 0.74 17.28
N GLU A 26 2.91 0.17 18.20
CA GLU A 26 3.91 -0.83 17.83
C GLU A 26 3.26 -2.06 17.20
N HIS A 27 2.13 -2.52 17.74
CA HIS A 27 1.36 -3.64 17.18
C HIS A 27 0.94 -3.39 15.73
N VAL A 28 0.42 -2.19 15.42
CA VAL A 28 0.05 -1.86 14.04
C VAL A 28 1.27 -1.86 13.12
N LYS A 29 2.41 -1.32 13.57
CA LYS A 29 3.65 -1.32 12.77
C LYS A 29 4.14 -2.75 12.51
N ASP A 30 4.15 -3.59 13.53
CA ASP A 30 4.58 -4.98 13.44
C ASP A 30 3.68 -5.77 12.47
N ARG A 31 2.36 -5.65 12.62
CA ARG A 31 1.42 -6.33 11.71
C ARG A 31 1.51 -5.80 10.28
N LEU A 32 1.72 -4.49 10.07
CA LEU A 32 1.99 -3.97 8.73
C LEU A 32 3.26 -4.59 8.13
N MET A 33 4.32 -4.77 8.92
CA MET A 33 5.58 -5.36 8.45
C MET A 33 5.44 -6.79 7.94
N ASP A 34 4.42 -7.55 8.36
CA ASP A 34 4.14 -8.88 7.80
C ASP A 34 3.86 -8.84 6.29
N LEU A 35 3.37 -7.71 5.79
CA LEU A 35 3.15 -7.49 4.35
C LEU A 35 4.46 -7.30 3.57
N ASP A 36 5.56 -6.87 4.19
CA ASP A 36 6.77 -6.36 3.51
C ASP A 36 7.44 -7.42 2.61
N ILE A 37 7.25 -8.71 2.91
CA ILE A 37 7.82 -9.81 2.11
C ILE A 37 7.04 -10.05 0.81
N ARG A 38 5.70 -9.96 0.86
CA ARG A 38 4.80 -10.41 -0.22
C ARG A 38 4.12 -9.27 -0.95
N CYS A 39 4.07 -8.10 -0.32
CA CYS A 39 3.34 -6.96 -0.82
C CYS A 39 4.25 -5.75 -1.01
N VAL A 40 3.75 -4.82 -1.81
CA VAL A 40 4.35 -3.52 -2.04
C VAL A 40 3.26 -2.46 -2.04
N LEU A 41 3.62 -1.24 -1.67
CA LEU A 41 2.69 -0.13 -1.54
C LEU A 41 2.85 0.83 -2.72
N GLY A 42 1.80 0.95 -3.54
CA GLY A 42 1.73 1.90 -4.65
C GLY A 42 1.16 3.24 -4.20
N ARG A 43 1.94 4.32 -4.26
CA ARG A 43 1.43 5.68 -4.04
C ARG A 43 0.51 6.10 -5.17
N LYS A 44 -0.61 6.70 -4.81
CA LYS A 44 -1.43 7.49 -5.74
C LYS A 44 -0.83 8.88 -5.91
N ASP A 45 -1.64 9.83 -6.38
CA ASP A 45 -1.21 11.21 -6.56
C ASP A 45 -0.82 11.88 -5.24
N LYS A 46 -1.30 11.33 -4.11
CA LYS A 46 -1.01 11.81 -2.76
C LYS A 46 -0.16 10.82 -1.97
N ASN A 47 0.82 11.36 -1.24
CA ASN A 47 1.79 10.56 -0.47
C ASN A 47 1.16 9.67 0.62
N TYR A 48 0.02 10.10 1.16
CA TYR A 48 -0.65 9.44 2.27
C TYR A 48 -1.70 8.41 1.84
N ILE A 49 -1.85 8.16 0.53
CA ILE A 49 -2.75 7.16 -0.04
C ILE A 49 -1.90 6.09 -0.73
N VAL A 50 -2.03 4.85 -0.26
CA VAL A 50 -1.27 3.72 -0.79
C VAL A 50 -2.15 2.51 -1.08
N ASP A 51 -1.99 1.94 -2.28
CA ASP A 51 -2.60 0.67 -2.68
C ASP A 51 -1.68 -0.49 -2.28
N VAL A 52 -2.25 -1.55 -1.69
CA VAL A 52 -1.56 -2.79 -1.34
C VAL A 52 -1.63 -3.76 -2.52
N LYS A 53 -0.46 -4.12 -3.06
CA LYS A 53 -0.33 -5.00 -4.24
C LYS A 53 0.67 -6.12 -3.98
N HIS A 54 0.67 -7.15 -4.81
CA HIS A 54 1.71 -8.17 -4.76
C HIS A 54 3.05 -7.60 -5.24
N VAL A 55 4.16 -7.93 -4.57
CA VAL A 55 5.48 -7.35 -4.89
C VAL A 55 6.00 -7.72 -6.28
N GLU A 56 5.57 -8.86 -6.81
CA GLU A 56 5.91 -9.29 -8.18
C GLU A 56 4.91 -8.80 -9.25
N HIS A 57 3.92 -7.98 -8.88
CA HIS A 57 2.93 -7.41 -9.80
C HIS A 57 2.19 -8.45 -10.66
N ILE A 58 1.72 -9.52 -10.02
CA ILE A 58 1.03 -10.63 -10.69
C ILE A 58 -0.27 -10.13 -11.32
N LYS A 59 -0.48 -10.51 -12.59
CA LYS A 59 -1.70 -10.17 -13.33
C LYS A 59 -2.55 -11.42 -13.57
N TYR A 60 -3.85 -11.20 -13.64
CA TYR A 60 -4.86 -12.22 -13.80
C TYR A 60 -5.70 -11.90 -15.03
N ALA A 61 -6.04 -12.94 -15.79
CA ALA A 61 -6.91 -12.82 -16.95
C ALA A 61 -8.32 -12.40 -16.52
N CYS A 62 -8.81 -11.31 -17.08
CA CYS A 62 -10.17 -10.82 -16.92
C CYS A 62 -10.96 -11.15 -18.19
N ASN A 63 -11.94 -12.03 -18.05
CA ASN A 63 -12.92 -12.29 -19.09
C ASN A 63 -14.04 -11.26 -18.95
N GLU A 64 -13.89 -10.10 -19.59
CA GLU A 64 -15.03 -9.21 -19.79
C GLU A 64 -15.92 -9.86 -20.86
N SER A 65 -17.17 -10.17 -20.50
CA SER A 65 -18.14 -10.81 -21.37
C SER A 65 -18.55 -9.84 -22.49
N ASP A 66 -17.79 -9.84 -23.59
CA ASP A 66 -18.24 -9.65 -24.98
C ASP A 66 -17.01 -9.52 -25.91
N ASN A 67 -16.62 -10.63 -26.54
CA ASN A 67 -15.89 -10.70 -27.82
C ASN A 67 -14.67 -9.76 -28.09
N SER A 68 -13.89 -9.34 -27.10
CA SER A 68 -12.64 -8.63 -27.38
C SER A 68 -11.56 -8.86 -26.30
N LYS A 69 -10.36 -9.24 -26.77
CA LYS A 69 -9.05 -9.37 -26.07
C LYS A 69 -9.08 -9.67 -24.56
N VAL A 70 -8.55 -10.83 -24.16
CA VAL A 70 -8.19 -11.11 -22.76
C VAL A 70 -7.38 -9.93 -22.21
N THR A 71 -7.94 -9.21 -21.23
CA THR A 71 -7.24 -8.14 -20.53
C THR A 71 -6.66 -8.73 -19.25
N GLU A 72 -5.42 -8.40 -18.94
CA GLU A 72 -4.76 -8.84 -17.71
C GLU A 72 -4.71 -7.69 -16.71
N LYS A 73 -5.29 -7.89 -15.52
CA LYS A 73 -5.32 -6.89 -14.45
C LYS A 73 -4.61 -7.40 -13.20
N GLU A 74 -3.93 -6.51 -12.50
CA GLU A 74 -3.32 -6.77 -11.19
C GLU A 74 -4.37 -6.57 -10.08
N TYR A 75 -4.33 -7.42 -9.04
CA TYR A 75 -5.16 -7.21 -7.86
C TYR A 75 -4.56 -6.15 -6.92
N VAL A 76 -5.43 -5.28 -6.43
CA VAL A 76 -5.20 -4.45 -5.25
C VAL A 76 -5.97 -5.06 -4.08
N TYR A 77 -5.25 -5.42 -3.02
CA TYR A 77 -5.79 -6.12 -1.84
C TYR A 77 -6.37 -5.18 -0.79
N GLY A 78 -6.06 -3.88 -0.87
CA GLY A 78 -6.57 -2.83 0.01
C GLY A 78 -5.99 -1.46 -0.35
N GLU A 79 -6.63 -0.39 0.13
CA GLU A 79 -6.10 0.98 0.09
C GLU A 79 -5.99 1.49 1.53
N PHE A 80 -4.77 1.84 1.94
CA PHE A 80 -4.52 2.51 3.21
C PHE A 80 -4.42 4.01 3.00
N ILE A 81 -5.06 4.77 3.89
CA ILE A 81 -5.00 6.23 3.93
C ILE A 81 -4.54 6.68 5.30
N THR A 82 -3.51 7.53 5.37
CA THR A 82 -3.05 8.11 6.64
C THR A 82 -3.47 9.57 6.76
N ILE A 83 -4.30 9.89 7.78
CA ILE A 83 -4.81 11.25 7.99
C ILE A 83 -4.44 11.69 9.40
N GLN A 84 -3.67 12.78 9.50
CA GLN A 84 -3.19 13.33 10.78
C GLN A 84 -2.45 12.30 11.68
N GLY A 85 -1.85 11.27 11.05
CA GLY A 85 -1.15 10.17 11.70
C GLY A 85 -2.04 9.00 12.15
N VAL A 86 -3.32 9.00 11.77
CA VAL A 86 -4.23 7.88 11.97
C VAL A 86 -4.35 7.07 10.68
N LEU A 87 -4.25 5.75 10.79
CA LEU A 87 -4.38 4.82 9.66
C LEU A 87 -5.84 4.45 9.41
N TYR A 88 -6.23 4.44 8.15
CA TYR A 88 -7.56 4.07 7.70
C TYR A 88 -7.50 3.06 6.55
N PHE A 89 -8.53 2.23 6.46
CA PHE A 89 -8.78 1.31 5.36
C PHE A 89 -9.97 1.80 4.54
N SER A 90 -9.81 1.90 3.22
CA SER A 90 -10.85 2.40 2.32
C SER A 90 -11.82 1.30 1.85
N LYS A 91 -13.09 1.65 1.71
CA LYS A 91 -14.15 0.78 1.18
C LYS A 91 -13.95 0.45 -0.30
N GLU A 92 -13.68 1.50 -1.07
CA GLU A 92 -13.58 1.43 -2.52
C GLU A 92 -12.35 2.18 -2.98
N PHE A 93 -11.66 1.59 -3.96
CA PHE A 93 -10.48 2.19 -4.55
C PHE A 93 -10.41 1.89 -6.04
N ILE A 94 -9.76 2.81 -6.76
CA ILE A 94 -9.82 2.97 -8.21
C ILE A 94 -9.64 1.65 -8.97
N LYS A 95 -10.64 1.29 -9.77
CA LYS A 95 -10.53 0.32 -10.86
C LYS A 95 -9.99 1.04 -12.09
N THR A 96 -8.83 0.62 -12.57
CA THR A 96 -8.28 1.11 -13.85
C THR A 96 -8.34 -0.01 -14.88
N PRO A 97 -8.02 0.24 -16.16
CA PRO A 97 -7.84 -0.83 -17.13
C PRO A 97 -6.77 -1.86 -16.74
N TYR A 98 -5.87 -1.54 -15.80
CA TYR A 98 -4.72 -2.37 -15.41
C TYR A 98 -4.79 -2.94 -14.00
N VAL A 99 -5.67 -2.41 -13.14
CA VAL A 99 -5.83 -2.87 -11.76
C VAL A 99 -7.29 -3.08 -11.41
N MET A 100 -7.55 -4.09 -10.59
CA MET A 100 -8.87 -4.38 -10.04
C MET A 100 -8.80 -4.63 -8.54
N GLN A 101 -9.87 -4.30 -7.84
CA GLN A 101 -10.02 -4.60 -6.43
C GLN A 101 -10.22 -6.09 -6.22
N SER A 102 -9.47 -6.67 -5.28
CA SER A 102 -9.69 -8.03 -4.83
C SER A 102 -10.97 -8.10 -3.99
N ASP A 103 -11.75 -9.16 -4.14
CA ASP A 103 -12.97 -9.40 -3.35
C ASP A 103 -12.70 -9.42 -1.84
N VAL A 104 -11.46 -9.75 -1.43
CA VAL A 104 -11.06 -9.73 -0.03
C VAL A 104 -11.17 -8.34 0.58
N ALA A 105 -10.94 -7.27 -0.19
CA ALA A 105 -10.97 -5.91 0.33
C ALA A 105 -12.37 -5.52 0.81
N ASN A 106 -13.40 -5.94 0.07
CA ASN A 106 -14.80 -5.74 0.47
C ASN A 106 -15.11 -6.53 1.76
N LYS A 107 -14.72 -7.80 1.80
CA LYS A 107 -14.93 -8.66 2.98
C LYS A 107 -14.25 -8.09 4.23
N ILE A 108 -13.03 -7.58 4.09
CA ILE A 108 -12.31 -6.92 5.16
C ILE A 108 -13.11 -5.72 5.64
N TYR A 109 -13.43 -4.79 4.74
CA TYR A 109 -14.12 -3.55 5.09
C TYR A 109 -15.46 -3.77 5.79
N ASP A 110 -16.26 -4.70 5.27
CA ASP A 110 -17.60 -5.01 5.80
C ASP A 110 -17.52 -5.65 7.20
N SER A 111 -16.41 -6.32 7.52
CA SER A 111 -16.19 -6.95 8.84
C SER A 111 -15.68 -5.97 9.89
N LEU A 112 -15.16 -4.81 9.49
CA LEU A 112 -14.68 -3.78 10.43
C LEU A 112 -15.87 -3.10 11.13
N THR A 113 -15.84 -3.04 12.46
CA THR A 113 -16.91 -2.47 13.28
C THR A 113 -16.69 -1.00 13.65
N SER A 114 -15.57 -0.40 13.24
CA SER A 114 -15.29 1.02 13.48
C SER A 114 -16.27 1.91 12.72
N GLU A 115 -16.54 3.10 13.25
CA GLU A 115 -17.36 4.11 12.59
C GLU A 115 -16.81 4.47 11.20
N GLU A 116 -17.73 4.70 10.27
CA GLU A 116 -17.40 5.18 8.93
C GLU A 116 -17.00 6.66 9.00
N PHE A 117 -15.90 6.97 8.34
CA PHE A 117 -15.38 8.33 8.20
C PHE A 117 -15.35 8.70 6.72
N VAL A 118 -16.07 9.77 6.36
CA VAL A 118 -16.08 10.28 4.98
C VAL A 118 -14.93 11.26 4.80
N PHE A 119 -14.05 10.97 3.85
CA PHE A 119 -12.90 11.81 3.52
C PHE A 119 -12.99 12.29 2.08
N ASN A 120 -12.83 13.60 1.87
CA ASN A 120 -12.75 14.16 0.52
C ASN A 120 -11.28 14.21 0.08
N LYS A 121 -10.92 13.38 -0.91
CA LYS A 121 -9.55 13.30 -1.44
C LYS A 121 -9.06 14.62 -2.04
N ASN A 122 -9.93 15.55 -2.42
CA ASN A 122 -9.56 16.80 -3.09
C ASN A 122 -9.36 17.99 -2.12
N ASN A 123 -9.65 17.83 -0.83
CA ASN A 123 -9.62 18.92 0.16
C ASN A 123 -8.24 19.19 0.79
N GLU A 124 -7.18 19.23 -0.03
CA GLU A 124 -5.91 19.83 0.38
C GLU A 124 -5.57 20.94 -0.60
N GLU A 125 -5.76 22.19 -0.14
CA GLU A 125 -5.14 23.45 -0.58
C GLU A 125 -4.36 23.44 -1.90
N ASP A 126 -4.98 23.05 -3.01
CA ASP A 126 -4.51 23.43 -4.33
C ASP A 126 -5.14 24.79 -4.64
N GLU A 127 -4.39 25.86 -4.37
CA GLU A 127 -4.66 27.24 -4.82
C GLU A 127 -4.57 27.39 -6.35
N ASN A 128 -5.01 26.39 -7.12
CA ASN A 128 -5.09 26.45 -8.57
C ASN A 128 -6.56 26.35 -8.97
N GLU A 129 -7.18 27.52 -9.06
CA GLU A 129 -8.44 27.78 -9.75
C GLU A 129 -8.35 27.31 -11.21
N ASN A 130 -8.69 26.05 -11.47
CA ASN A 130 -9.14 25.63 -12.79
C ASN A 130 -10.49 24.93 -12.58
N GLU A 131 -11.55 25.66 -12.91
CA GLU A 131 -12.98 25.32 -12.70
C GLU A 131 -13.52 24.29 -13.71
N ASP A 132 -12.76 23.27 -14.09
CA ASP A 132 -13.27 22.24 -15.00
C ASP A 132 -13.20 20.86 -14.32
N GLU A 133 -14.37 20.41 -13.85
CA GLU A 133 -14.70 19.05 -13.40
C GLU A 133 -14.01 18.52 -12.12
N ASN A 134 -13.99 19.31 -11.04
CA ASN A 134 -13.70 18.81 -9.69
C ASN A 134 -14.87 17.97 -9.14
N LYS A 135 -15.03 16.74 -9.63
CA LYS A 135 -15.86 15.72 -8.96
C LYS A 135 -15.18 15.40 -7.64
N SER A 136 -15.76 15.83 -6.52
CA SER A 136 -15.32 15.47 -5.18
C SER A 136 -15.29 13.94 -5.05
N GLU A 137 -14.09 13.37 -5.00
CA GLU A 137 -13.91 11.95 -4.70
C GLU A 137 -14.00 11.75 -3.19
N GLU A 138 -15.24 11.69 -2.70
CA GLU A 138 -15.52 11.22 -1.36
C GLU A 138 -15.20 9.73 -1.27
N VAL A 139 -14.39 9.36 -0.27
CA VAL A 139 -14.12 7.99 0.08
C VAL A 139 -14.58 7.69 1.50
N ILE A 140 -15.14 6.50 1.68
CA ILE A 140 -15.60 6.04 2.98
C ILE A 140 -14.52 5.16 3.58
N LEU A 141 -14.09 5.55 4.77
CA LEU A 141 -12.94 5.00 5.46
C LEU A 141 -13.36 4.38 6.79
N LYS A 142 -12.62 3.37 7.22
CA LYS A 142 -12.73 2.79 8.57
C LYS A 142 -11.38 2.80 9.24
N LYS A 143 -11.36 3.14 10.52
CA LYS A 143 -10.11 3.30 11.28
C LYS A 143 -9.44 1.94 11.47
N VAL A 144 -8.12 1.92 11.27
CA VAL A 144 -7.27 0.77 11.57
C VAL A 144 -6.56 1.02 12.89
N ASP A 145 -6.68 0.07 13.82
CA ASP A 145 -6.00 0.09 15.11
C ASP A 145 -5.76 -1.32 15.66
N ASP A 146 -5.27 -1.41 16.90
CA ASP A 146 -4.87 -2.65 17.54
C ASP A 146 -6.00 -3.70 17.62
N THR A 147 -7.26 -3.27 17.53
CA THR A 147 -8.41 -4.18 17.63
C THR A 147 -8.71 -4.93 16.34
N ASN A 148 -8.23 -4.43 15.19
CA ASN A 148 -8.63 -4.94 13.88
C ASN A 148 -7.48 -5.16 12.90
N ILE A 149 -6.28 -4.66 13.18
CA ILE A 149 -5.12 -4.79 12.28
C ILE A 149 -4.77 -6.26 11.99
N ASP A 150 -4.84 -7.13 13.00
CA ASP A 150 -4.55 -8.56 12.82
C ASP A 150 -5.43 -9.18 11.73
N PHE A 151 -6.75 -8.96 11.85
CA PHE A 151 -7.72 -9.47 10.87
C PHE A 151 -7.50 -8.91 9.47
N ILE A 152 -7.19 -7.61 9.34
CA ILE A 152 -6.94 -6.96 8.04
C ILE A 152 -5.74 -7.63 7.36
N ILE A 153 -4.63 -7.75 8.08
CA ILE A 153 -3.37 -8.28 7.54
C ILE A 153 -3.48 -9.76 7.22
N ASP A 154 -4.06 -10.55 8.14
CA ASP A 154 -4.23 -11.99 7.93
C ASP A 154 -5.14 -12.27 6.72
N SER A 155 -6.22 -11.51 6.57
CA SER A 155 -7.13 -11.64 5.42
C SER A 155 -6.43 -11.32 4.09
N ILE A 156 -5.59 -10.27 4.05
CA ILE A 156 -4.80 -9.94 2.86
C ILE A 156 -3.82 -11.07 2.54
N LEU A 157 -3.08 -11.55 3.53
CA LEU A 157 -2.04 -12.56 3.35
C LEU A 157 -2.59 -13.96 3.03
N GLU A 158 -3.83 -14.25 3.41
CA GLU A 158 -4.54 -15.48 3.05
C GLU A 158 -4.76 -15.59 1.54
N VAL A 159 -5.12 -14.48 0.87
CA VAL A 159 -5.46 -14.48 -0.56
C VAL A 159 -4.36 -13.97 -1.48
N CYS A 160 -3.44 -13.16 -0.93
CA CYS A 160 -2.21 -12.79 -1.63
C CYS A 160 -1.49 -14.11 -2.00
N PRO A 161 -0.83 -14.24 -3.16
CA PRO A 161 -0.03 -15.43 -3.42
C PRO A 161 1.30 -15.38 -2.66
N ASN A 162 1.99 -16.52 -2.58
CA ASN A 162 3.38 -16.53 -2.15
C ASN A 162 4.27 -15.99 -3.27
N VAL A 163 5.36 -15.35 -2.88
CA VAL A 163 6.39 -14.87 -3.82
C VAL A 163 7.16 -16.03 -4.44
N SER A 164 7.68 -15.83 -5.65
CA SER A 164 8.52 -16.83 -6.31
C SER A 164 9.83 -17.10 -5.57
N GLN A 165 10.38 -18.31 -5.73
CA GLN A 165 11.69 -18.66 -5.19
C GLN A 165 12.78 -17.70 -5.70
N LYS A 166 12.69 -17.28 -6.97
CA LYS A 166 13.60 -16.30 -7.56
C LYS A 166 13.59 -14.98 -6.80
N TYR A 167 12.42 -14.49 -6.42
CA TYR A 167 12.32 -13.28 -5.60
C TYR A 167 12.95 -13.48 -4.22
N LEU A 168 12.68 -14.60 -3.56
CA LEU A 168 13.29 -14.93 -2.26
C LEU A 168 14.82 -14.98 -2.33
N ASP A 169 15.37 -15.56 -3.38
CA ASP A 169 16.83 -15.66 -3.59
C ASP A 169 17.45 -14.25 -3.77
N ILE A 170 16.80 -13.38 -4.54
CA ILE A 170 17.22 -11.97 -4.71
C ILE A 170 17.21 -11.23 -3.36
N VAL A 171 16.12 -11.33 -2.60
CA VAL A 171 16.01 -10.66 -1.29
C VAL A 171 17.06 -11.17 -0.32
N LYS A 172 17.33 -12.48 -0.30
CA LYS A 172 18.37 -13.09 0.53
C LYS A 172 19.76 -12.57 0.15
N GLU A 173 20.07 -12.51 -1.14
CA GLU A 173 21.34 -11.97 -1.63
C GLU A 173 21.49 -10.49 -1.24
N MET A 174 20.47 -9.66 -1.47
CA MET A 174 20.47 -8.24 -1.10
C MET A 174 20.69 -8.03 0.40
N THR A 175 20.02 -8.82 1.24
CA THR A 175 20.16 -8.76 2.70
C THR A 175 21.58 -9.16 3.13
N SER A 176 22.13 -10.24 2.54
CA SER A 176 23.50 -10.68 2.83
C SER A 176 24.56 -9.62 2.45
N HIS A 177 24.38 -8.94 1.32
CA HIS A 177 25.26 -7.85 0.90
C HIS A 177 25.14 -6.62 1.80
N ALA A 178 23.93 -6.30 2.28
CA ALA A 178 23.73 -5.22 3.23
C ALA A 178 24.42 -5.49 4.58
N GLU A 179 24.38 -6.72 5.06
CA GLU A 179 25.09 -7.16 6.28
C GLU A 179 26.61 -7.10 6.11
N ILE A 180 27.14 -7.59 4.99
CA ILE A 180 28.58 -7.52 4.68
C ILE A 180 29.04 -6.06 4.63
N LYS A 181 28.28 -5.18 3.97
CA LYS A 181 28.61 -3.75 3.89
C LYS A 181 28.57 -3.09 5.27
N LYS A 182 27.60 -3.42 6.10
CA LYS A 182 27.50 -2.93 7.48
C LYS A 182 28.73 -3.35 8.28
N ASN A 183 29.12 -4.63 8.22
CA ASN A 183 30.29 -5.17 8.93
C ASN A 183 31.62 -4.56 8.44
N ASN A 184 31.76 -4.32 7.13
CA ASN A 184 32.95 -3.67 6.57
C ASN A 184 33.03 -2.18 6.94
N THR A 185 31.89 -1.50 7.12
CA THR A 185 31.88 -0.08 7.54
C THR A 185 32.35 0.08 8.99
N PHE A 186 32.03 -0.89 9.87
CA PHE A 186 32.53 -0.90 11.24
C PHE A 186 34.04 -1.17 11.34
N HIS A 187 34.62 -1.90 10.37
CA HIS A 187 36.04 -2.25 10.39
C HIS A 187 36.98 -1.13 9.89
N VAL A 188 36.45 -0.11 9.22
CA VAL A 188 37.23 1.00 8.63
C VAL A 188 37.30 2.22 9.57
N SER A 189 36.53 2.26 10.67
CA SER A 189 36.46 3.41 11.59
C SER A 189 37.41 3.34 12.80
N THR A 190 38.45 2.51 12.76
CA THR A 190 39.49 2.45 13.80
C THR A 190 40.87 2.55 13.17
N TYR A 191 41.27 3.75 12.75
CA TYR A 191 42.67 4.21 12.69
C TYR A 191 42.70 5.73 12.80
#